data_AF-A0A501PYY8-F1
#
_entry.id   AF-A0A501PYY8-F1
#
_cell.length_a   1.000
_cell.length_b   1.000
_cell.length_c   1.000
_cell.angle_alpha   90.00
_cell.angle_beta   90.00
_cell.angle_gamma   90.00
#
_symmetry.space_group_name_H-M   'P 1'
#
loop_
_entity.id
_entity.type
_entity.pdbx_description
1 polymer ?
#
loop_
_entity_poly.entity_id
_entity_poly.type
_entity_poly.pdbx_seq_one_letter_code
_entity_poly.pdbx_strand_id
1 'polypeptide(L)'
;MKGGIYSILKAKFLINDDAAKNWQFIIFLIVLALIMIANTHNYEQKTYRITELDKEVKELRSEFVDKRSELMKLKMESTISEKMEVKGIFPSSVPPKKIKVLKEKEKGFFEKLWQ
;
A
#
# COMPACT_ATOMS: atom_id res chain seq x y z
N MET A 1 -17.28 54.36 21.17
CA MET A 1 -16.64 53.02 20.97
C MET A 1 -15.78 52.93 19.69
N LYS A 2 -15.29 54.04 19.09
CA LYS A 2 -14.49 54.01 17.85
C LYS A 2 -12.96 54.18 18.05
N GLY A 3 -12.51 54.41 19.28
CA GLY A 3 -11.11 54.73 19.59
C GLY A 3 -10.17 53.53 19.68
N GLY A 4 -10.63 52.36 20.13
CA GLY A 4 -9.78 51.20 20.39
C GLY A 4 -9.13 50.62 19.13
N ILE A 5 -9.92 50.42 18.08
CA ILE A 5 -9.44 49.91 16.78
C ILE A 5 -8.50 50.94 16.11
N TYR A 6 -8.84 52.23 16.25
CA TYR A 6 -8.04 53.33 15.69
C TYR A 6 -6.69 53.48 16.39
N SER A 7 -6.60 53.19 17.70
CA SER A 7 -5.31 53.17 18.43
C SER A 7 -4.40 51.99 18.09
N ILE A 8 -4.98 50.85 17.69
CA ILE A 8 -4.23 49.68 17.22
C ILE A 8 -3.67 49.98 15.82
N LEU A 9 -4.48 50.56 14.92
CA LEU A 9 -4.05 50.99 13.58
C LEU A 9 -3.01 52.11 13.60
N LYS A 10 -3.09 53.07 14.55
CA LYS A 10 -2.08 54.12 14.74
C LYS A 10 -0.84 53.66 15.50
N ALA A 11 -0.67 52.36 15.72
CA ALA A 11 0.47 51.77 16.41
C ALA A 11 0.74 52.37 17.80
N LYS A 12 -0.31 52.84 18.51
CA LYS A 12 -0.18 53.36 19.87
C LYS A 12 0.34 52.28 20.86
N PHE A 13 0.16 51.01 20.48
CA PHE A 13 0.76 49.83 21.13
C PHE A 13 2.30 49.83 21.11
N LEU A 14 2.94 50.44 20.10
CA LEU A 14 4.41 50.48 19.99
C LEU A 14 5.05 51.65 20.75
N ILE A 15 4.26 52.66 21.18
CA ILE A 15 4.78 53.94 21.69
C ILE A 15 4.44 54.18 23.18
N ASN A 16 3.51 53.42 23.75
CA ASN A 16 3.20 53.48 25.19
C ASN A 16 4.35 52.88 26.04
N ASP A 17 4.42 53.21 27.33
CA ASP A 17 5.48 52.75 28.25
C ASP A 17 5.71 51.23 28.29
N ASP A 18 4.72 50.42 27.86
CA ASP A 18 4.81 48.95 27.70
C ASP A 18 5.38 48.48 26.35
N ALA A 19 5.93 49.38 25.52
CA ALA A 19 6.42 49.11 24.17
C ALA A 19 7.41 47.93 24.07
N ALA A 20 8.26 47.74 25.09
CA ALA A 20 9.22 46.64 25.13
C ALA A 20 8.53 45.26 25.13
N LYS A 21 7.44 45.10 25.87
CA LYS A 21 6.67 43.85 25.96
C LYS A 21 5.95 43.53 24.64
N ASN A 22 5.52 44.59 23.97
CA ASN A 22 4.82 44.55 22.69
C ASN A 22 5.77 44.19 21.53
N TRP A 23 7.01 44.65 21.58
CA TRP A 23 8.06 44.26 20.63
C TRP A 23 8.43 42.77 20.75
N GLN A 24 8.57 42.27 21.99
CA GLN A 24 8.81 40.84 22.24
C GLN A 24 7.67 39.96 21.69
N PHE A 25 6.42 40.41 21.80
CA PHE A 25 5.27 39.72 21.24
C PHE A 25 5.28 39.67 19.70
N ILE A 26 5.71 40.74 19.03
CA ILE A 26 5.83 40.75 17.56
C ILE A 26 6.92 39.79 17.09
N ILE A 27 8.08 39.77 17.75
CA ILE A 27 9.15 38.80 17.46
C ILE A 27 8.64 37.37 17.63
N PHE A 28 7.87 37.11 18.69
CA PHE A 28 7.25 35.81 18.91
C PHE A 28 6.33 35.40 17.73
N LEU A 29 5.49 36.31 17.23
CA LEU A 29 4.63 36.03 16.07
C LEU A 29 5.43 35.79 14.78
N ILE A 30 6.52 36.52 14.56
CA ILE A 30 7.41 36.32 13.41
C ILE A 30 8.08 34.95 13.49
N VAL A 31 8.60 34.56 14.66
CA VAL A 31 9.18 33.23 14.88
C VAL A 31 8.14 32.14 14.64
N LEU A 32 6.91 32.32 15.12
CA LEU A 32 5.82 31.38 14.90
C LEU A 32 5.48 31.25 13.41
N ALA A 33 5.43 32.37 12.69
CA ALA A 33 5.23 32.36 11.24
C ALA A 33 6.36 31.63 10.50
N LEU A 34 7.62 31.84 10.89
CA LEU A 34 8.77 31.12 10.32
C LEU A 34 8.68 29.61 10.58
N ILE A 35 8.28 29.20 11.79
CA ILE A 35 8.06 27.78 12.13
C ILE A 35 6.96 27.18 11.25
N MET A 36 5.85 27.91 11.03
CA MET A 36 4.78 27.44 10.15
C MET A 36 5.27 27.24 8.71
N ILE A 37 5.99 28.23 8.15
CA ILE A 37 6.54 28.14 6.79
C ILE A 37 7.49 26.95 6.67
N ALA A 38 8.40 26.77 7.64
CA ALA A 38 9.35 25.66 7.64
C ALA A 38 8.63 24.30 7.72
N ASN A 39 7.57 24.18 8.52
CA ASN A 39 6.79 22.96 8.63
C ASN A 39 6.06 22.64 7.31
N THR A 40 5.42 23.64 6.69
CA THR A 40 4.76 23.47 5.38
C THR A 40 5.74 22.97 4.33
N HIS A 41 6.95 23.54 4.26
CA HIS A 41 7.94 23.09 3.28
C HIS A 41 8.38 21.62 3.51
N ASN A 42 8.55 21.21 4.77
CA ASN A 42 8.83 19.82 5.11
C ASN A 42 7.66 18.87 4.76
N TYR A 43 6.42 19.34 4.93
CA TYR A 43 5.23 18.59 4.56
C TYR A 43 5.12 18.39 3.04
N GLU A 44 5.42 19.43 2.27
CA GLU A 44 5.48 19.36 0.80
C GLU A 44 6.48 18.31 0.32
N GLN A 45 7.71 18.34 0.84
CA GLN A 45 8.76 17.35 0.48
C GLN A 45 8.31 15.92 0.76
N LYS A 46 7.67 15.67 1.90
CA LYS A 46 7.12 14.34 2.24
C LYS A 46 6.03 13.92 1.26
N THR A 47 5.15 14.84 0.90
CA THR A 47 4.06 14.56 -0.05
C THR A 47 4.62 14.19 -1.43
N TYR A 48 5.63 14.89 -1.92
CA TYR A 48 6.33 14.51 -3.16
C TYR A 48 6.91 13.09 -3.08
N ARG A 49 7.58 12.76 -1.97
CA ARG A 49 8.12 11.41 -1.78
C ARG A 49 7.03 10.34 -1.73
N ILE A 50 5.89 10.63 -1.11
CA ILE A 50 4.73 9.73 -1.10
C ILE A 50 4.23 9.48 -2.53
N THR A 51 4.11 10.53 -3.35
CA THR A 51 3.65 10.37 -4.74
C THR A 51 4.63 9.56 -5.60
N GLU A 52 5.93 9.72 -5.38
CA GLU A 52 6.96 8.92 -6.05
C GLU A 52 6.85 7.44 -5.69
N LEU A 53 6.71 7.14 -4.40
CA LEU A 53 6.54 5.77 -3.91
C LEU A 53 5.23 5.13 -4.40
N ASP A 54 4.12 5.88 -4.44
CA ASP A 54 2.85 5.38 -4.97
C ASP A 54 2.97 5.03 -6.47
N LYS A 55 3.73 5.81 -7.23
CA LYS A 55 4.02 5.52 -8.63
C LYS A 55 4.81 4.21 -8.77
N GLU A 56 5.86 4.03 -7.98
CA GLU A 56 6.68 2.80 -7.97
C GLU A 56 5.82 1.57 -7.64
N VAL A 57 4.96 1.65 -6.62
CA VAL A 57 4.04 0.56 -6.25
C VAL A 57 3.09 0.22 -7.41
N LYS A 58 2.56 1.22 -8.10
CA LYS A 58 1.67 1.00 -9.27
C LYS A 58 2.42 0.33 -10.42
N GLU A 59 3.66 0.74 -10.68
CA GLU A 59 4.50 0.16 -11.73
C GLU A 59 4.81 -1.32 -11.43
N LEU A 60 5.27 -1.64 -10.21
CA LEU A 60 5.52 -3.01 -9.77
C LEU A 60 4.25 -3.87 -9.83
N ARG A 61 3.09 -3.31 -9.50
CA ARG A 61 1.81 -4.02 -9.60
C ARG A 61 1.44 -4.30 -11.06
N SER A 62 1.69 -3.37 -11.97
CA SER A 62 1.50 -3.59 -13.40
C SER A 62 2.39 -4.73 -13.90
N GLU A 63 3.68 -4.67 -13.57
CA GLU A 63 4.65 -5.71 -13.95
C GLU A 63 4.25 -7.09 -13.41
N PHE A 64 3.82 -7.17 -12.15
CA PHE A 64 3.32 -8.42 -11.57
C PHE A 64 2.12 -9.00 -12.32
N VAL A 65 1.16 -8.16 -12.71
CA VAL A 65 -0.03 -8.61 -13.45
C VAL A 65 0.36 -9.09 -14.84
N ASP A 66 1.24 -8.38 -15.53
CA ASP A 66 1.75 -8.75 -16.86
C ASP A 66 2.51 -10.09 -16.80
N LYS A 67 3.43 -10.23 -15.85
CA LYS A 67 4.20 -11.47 -15.65
C LYS A 67 3.31 -12.64 -15.25
N ARG A 68 2.31 -12.42 -14.39
CA ARG A 68 1.33 -13.45 -14.05
C ARG A 68 0.56 -13.91 -15.28
N SER A 69 0.14 -13.00 -16.14
CA SER A 69 -0.55 -13.32 -17.40
C SER A 69 0.35 -14.13 -18.34
N GLU A 70 1.62 -13.73 -18.48
CA GLU A 70 2.63 -14.44 -19.25
C GLU A 70 2.83 -15.88 -18.74
N LEU A 71 2.98 -16.06 -17.42
CA LEU A 71 3.10 -17.38 -16.80
C LEU A 71 1.87 -18.25 -17.01
N MET A 72 0.66 -17.67 -16.93
CA MET A 72 -0.57 -18.41 -17.21
C MET A 72 -0.57 -18.91 -18.65
N LYS A 73 -0.20 -18.05 -19.62
CA LYS A 73 -0.12 -18.44 -21.03
C LYS A 73 0.89 -19.56 -21.28
N LEU A 74 2.04 -19.50 -20.61
CA LEU A 74 3.07 -20.56 -20.67
C LEU A 74 2.61 -21.86 -20.02
N LYS A 75 1.81 -21.79 -18.95
CA LYS A 75 1.26 -22.96 -18.23
C LYS A 75 0.01 -23.56 -18.91
N MET A 76 -0.59 -22.88 -19.89
CA MET A 76 -1.77 -23.41 -20.58
C MET A 76 -1.47 -24.77 -21.19
N GLU A 77 -2.39 -25.71 -21.01
CA GLU A 77 -2.28 -27.09 -21.50
C GLU A 77 -2.09 -27.13 -23.03
N SER A 78 -2.72 -26.21 -23.77
CA SER A 78 -2.54 -26.05 -25.21
C SER A 78 -1.09 -25.69 -25.57
N THR A 79 -0.53 -24.67 -24.93
CA THR A 79 0.87 -24.23 -25.14
C THR A 79 1.87 -25.33 -24.77
N ILE A 80 1.58 -26.07 -23.70
CA ILE A 80 2.43 -27.20 -23.28
C ILE A 80 2.31 -28.34 -24.29
N SER A 81 1.11 -28.69 -24.74
CA SER A 81 0.88 -29.77 -25.71
C SER A 81 1.59 -29.48 -27.03
N GLU A 82 1.45 -28.26 -27.56
CA GLU A 82 2.12 -27.82 -28.80
C GLU A 82 3.66 -27.92 -28.69
N LYS A 83 4.24 -27.50 -27.55
CA LYS A 83 5.70 -27.65 -27.32
C LYS A 83 6.14 -29.09 -27.12
N MET A 84 5.27 -29.96 -26.63
CA MET A 84 5.57 -31.37 -26.34
C MET A 84 5.41 -32.27 -27.58
N GLU A 85 4.68 -31.82 -28.62
CA GLU A 85 4.58 -32.50 -29.93
C GLU A 85 5.96 -32.71 -30.58
N VAL A 86 6.86 -31.70 -30.50
CA VAL A 86 8.23 -31.80 -31.02
C VAL A 86 9.02 -32.92 -30.32
N LYS A 87 8.65 -33.26 -29.08
CA LYS A 87 9.26 -34.34 -28.30
C LYS A 87 8.52 -35.68 -28.45
N GLY A 88 7.48 -35.74 -29.29
CA GLY A 88 6.67 -36.94 -29.50
C GLY A 88 5.74 -37.31 -28.33
N ILE A 89 5.46 -36.36 -27.43
CA ILE A 89 4.59 -36.58 -26.26
C ILE A 89 3.22 -35.97 -26.55
N PHE A 90 2.17 -36.79 -26.46
CA PHE A 90 0.79 -36.39 -26.77
C PHE A 90 -0.13 -36.49 -25.54
N PRO A 91 -1.15 -35.62 -25.43
CA PRO A 91 -2.17 -35.74 -24.39
C PRO A 91 -2.96 -37.05 -24.58
N SER A 92 -3.26 -37.72 -23.47
CA SER A 92 -4.09 -38.94 -23.49
C SER A 92 -5.53 -38.60 -23.84
N SER A 93 -6.07 -39.20 -24.90
CA SER A 93 -7.49 -39.06 -25.26
C SER A 93 -8.44 -39.77 -24.29
N VAL A 94 -7.92 -40.68 -23.45
CA VAL A 94 -8.72 -41.50 -22.53
C VAL A 94 -8.45 -41.07 -21.09
N PRO A 95 -9.49 -40.87 -20.26
CA PRO A 95 -9.30 -40.49 -18.87
C PRO A 95 -8.62 -41.61 -18.06
N PRO A 96 -7.77 -41.27 -17.06
CA PRO A 96 -7.07 -42.25 -16.25
C PRO A 96 -8.04 -43.05 -15.37
N LYS A 97 -7.86 -44.37 -15.31
CA LYS A 97 -8.65 -45.25 -14.43
C LYS A 97 -8.11 -45.17 -13.00
N LYS A 98 -8.95 -44.77 -12.05
CA LYS A 98 -8.62 -44.79 -10.62
C LYS A 98 -8.71 -46.22 -10.08
N ILE A 99 -7.55 -46.86 -9.88
CA ILE A 99 -7.48 -48.17 -9.20
C ILE A 99 -7.63 -47.92 -7.70
N LYS A 100 -8.82 -48.13 -7.15
CA LYS A 100 -9.03 -48.20 -5.70
C LYS A 100 -8.77 -49.64 -5.26
N VAL A 101 -7.70 -49.86 -4.50
CA VAL A 101 -7.47 -51.14 -3.83
C VAL A 101 -8.49 -51.23 -2.69
N LEU A 102 -9.53 -52.04 -2.87
CA LEU A 102 -10.43 -52.42 -1.79
C LEU A 102 -9.63 -53.33 -0.86
N LYS A 103 -9.09 -52.78 0.23
CA LYS A 103 -8.62 -53.60 1.35
C LYS A 103 -9.86 -54.20 2.00
N GLU A 104 -9.87 -55.52 2.10
CA GLU A 104 -10.89 -56.27 2.84
C GLU A 104 -10.91 -55.75 4.28
N LYS A 105 -12.10 -55.34 4.76
CA LYS A 105 -12.26 -54.88 6.13
C LYS A 105 -11.94 -56.07 7.04
N GLU A 106 -10.78 -56.05 7.68
CA GLU A 106 -10.58 -56.90 8.86
C GLU A 106 -11.64 -56.52 9.88
N LYS A 107 -12.51 -57.49 10.22
CA LYS A 107 -13.53 -57.33 11.26
C LYS A 107 -12.86 -56.76 12.50
N GLY A 108 -13.29 -55.56 12.89
CA GLY A 108 -12.77 -54.88 14.06
C GLY A 108 -12.95 -55.76 15.29
N PHE A 109 -12.04 -55.62 16.26
CA PHE A 109 -12.01 -56.38 17.52
C PHE A 109 -13.39 -56.56 18.18
N PHE A 110 -14.27 -55.56 18.06
CA PHE A 110 -15.63 -55.58 18.61
C PHE A 110 -16.65 -56.42 17.81
N GLU A 111 -16.44 -56.69 16.51
CA GLU A 111 -17.29 -57.60 15.73
C GLU A 111 -16.97 -59.08 16.00
N LYS A 112 -15.74 -59.39 16.44
CA LYS A 112 -15.35 -60.75 16.88
C LYS A 112 -15.84 -61.09 18.29
N LEU A 113 -16.24 -60.08 19.06
CA LEU A 113 -16.59 -60.23 20.49
C LEU A 113 -18.09 -60.49 20.72
N TRP A 114 -18.91 -60.33 19.68
CA TRP A 114 -20.37 -60.47 19.72
C TRP A 114 -20.90 -61.56 18.76
N GLN A 115 -20.05 -62.54 18.41
CA GLN A 115 -20.43 -63.74 17.66
C GLN A 115 -20.10 -65.00 18.47
#